data_AF-W9ZKN2-F1
#
_entry.id   AF-W9ZKN2-F1
#
_cell.length_a   1.000
_cell.length_b   1.000
_cell.length_c   1.000
_cell.angle_alpha   90.00
_cell.angle_beta   90.00
_cell.angle_gamma   90.00
#
_symmetry.space_group_name_H-M   'P 1'
#
loop_
_entity.id
_entity.type
_entity.pdbx_description
1 polymer ?
#
loop_
_entity_poly.entity_id
_entity_poly.type
_entity_poly.pdbx_seq_one_letter_code
_entity_poly.pdbx_strand_id
1 'polypeptide(L)'
;MRWFFGSLFVSAAMGSATSFAAEAFTLLSIGILVIGLRTFARIRQVGVRNFEADDYLMLVAIIPYTIETALAYTVGAKFHGLTNSGMTDEERKALSPNSEEYGWRVGGSKIQIAGWIMYATVLWVIKSALCAFYFRLTAGLTGYKTRIYIGFGFIASTYIAIVCCILFSCQPFNRFWQIYPNPGNFCHPALSKLYIFIIVSLNIITDVYLLAIPIPMLWGARIPKVKKYGLLVLFSGAVFVMVAGLLRCILILKNPKTGPEEGASWAVRESFVAVVTANLPSTWGWMRQKLKPIFGSLLSSNNVSSKYKGGPEPGSIMLADGNGSNWKRSNGRSIRSTTGLGSVNDRNVYIHGGGGEASSDEIIPSMPGITKEVEFKVEESDARK
;
A
#
# COMPACT_ATOMS: atom_id res chain seq x y z
N MET A 1 45.13 -28.77 -13.67
CA MET A 1 43.97 -28.08 -14.29
C MET A 1 42.65 -28.22 -13.51
N ARG A 2 42.35 -29.34 -12.83
CA ARG A 2 41.13 -29.50 -12.00
C ARG A 2 40.99 -28.48 -10.84
N TRP A 3 42.09 -28.07 -10.22
CA TRP A 3 42.09 -27.09 -9.11
C TRP A 3 41.79 -25.65 -9.54
N PHE A 4 42.15 -25.27 -10.77
CA PHE A 4 41.97 -23.90 -11.29
C PHE A 4 40.53 -23.61 -11.70
N PHE A 5 39.80 -24.64 -12.16
CA PHE A 5 38.37 -24.52 -12.42
C PHE A 5 37.55 -24.50 -11.12
N GLY A 6 37.96 -25.25 -10.09
CA GLY A 6 37.31 -25.21 -8.78
C GLY A 6 37.37 -23.82 -8.12
N SER A 7 38.53 -23.16 -8.16
CA SER A 7 38.68 -21.80 -7.61
C SER A 7 37.93 -20.73 -8.42
N LEU A 8 37.86 -20.86 -9.75
CA LEU A 8 37.10 -19.93 -10.60
C LEU A 8 35.57 -20.07 -10.39
N PHE A 9 35.07 -21.30 -10.26
CA PHE A 9 33.67 -21.56 -9.94
C PHE A 9 33.30 -21.10 -8.53
N VAL A 10 34.18 -21.33 -7.54
CA VAL A 10 34.00 -20.81 -6.18
C VAL A 10 34.02 -19.29 -6.18
N SER A 11 34.93 -18.63 -6.90
CA SER A 11 34.98 -17.17 -6.96
C SER A 11 33.79 -16.56 -7.72
N ALA A 12 33.27 -17.22 -8.75
CA ALA A 12 32.06 -16.81 -9.48
C ALA A 12 30.78 -17.02 -8.65
N ALA A 13 30.67 -18.16 -7.94
CA ALA A 13 29.58 -18.43 -7.02
C ALA A 13 29.61 -17.50 -5.78
N MET A 14 30.80 -17.15 -5.29
CA MET A 14 30.97 -16.12 -4.25
C MET A 14 30.61 -14.73 -4.78
N GLY A 15 30.88 -14.42 -6.05
CA GLY A 15 30.47 -13.18 -6.71
C GLY A 15 28.95 -13.07 -6.95
N SER A 16 28.27 -14.16 -7.30
CA SER A 16 26.80 -14.17 -7.41
C SER A 16 26.13 -14.13 -6.03
N ALA A 17 26.66 -14.87 -5.06
CA ALA A 17 26.12 -14.87 -3.70
C ALA A 17 26.27 -13.51 -3.01
N THR A 18 27.38 -12.79 -3.23
CA THR A 18 27.57 -11.43 -2.69
C THR A 18 26.68 -10.40 -3.36
N SER A 19 26.47 -10.48 -4.69
CA SER A 19 25.55 -9.59 -5.39
C SER A 19 24.09 -9.84 -4.99
N PHE A 20 23.67 -11.11 -4.86
CA PHE A 20 22.35 -11.45 -4.34
C PHE A 20 22.17 -11.04 -2.87
N ALA A 21 23.18 -11.25 -2.02
CA ALA A 21 23.10 -10.84 -0.61
C ALA A 21 22.91 -9.32 -0.49
N ALA A 22 23.71 -8.54 -1.21
CA ALA A 22 23.58 -7.09 -1.24
C ALA A 22 22.17 -6.68 -1.70
N GLU A 23 21.64 -7.28 -2.76
CA GLU A 23 20.28 -7.06 -3.23
C GLU A 23 19.24 -7.43 -2.15
N ALA A 24 19.27 -8.65 -1.63
CA ALA A 24 18.27 -9.15 -0.70
C ALA A 24 18.20 -8.32 0.59
N PHE A 25 19.35 -7.97 1.18
CA PHE A 25 19.40 -7.16 2.39
C PHE A 25 19.08 -5.67 2.14
N THR A 26 19.38 -5.14 0.95
CA THR A 26 18.94 -3.77 0.60
C THR A 26 17.42 -3.72 0.41
N LEU A 27 16.82 -4.69 -0.28
CA LEU A 27 15.36 -4.82 -0.41
C LEU A 27 14.67 -5.00 0.94
N LEU A 28 15.23 -5.84 1.83
CA LEU A 28 14.73 -5.99 3.20
C LEU A 28 14.77 -4.66 3.95
N SER A 29 15.92 -3.97 3.92
CA SER A 29 16.11 -2.69 4.62
C SER A 29 15.12 -1.64 4.12
N ILE A 30 14.97 -1.48 2.80
CA ILE A 30 14.01 -0.55 2.21
C ILE A 30 12.57 -0.96 2.58
N GLY A 31 12.24 -2.25 2.54
CA GLY A 31 10.91 -2.75 2.93
C GLY A 31 10.57 -2.43 4.39
N ILE A 32 11.49 -2.66 5.32
CA ILE A 32 11.32 -2.30 6.74
C ILE A 32 11.18 -0.79 6.90
N LEU A 33 11.96 0.02 6.17
CA LEU A 33 11.82 1.47 6.17
C LEU A 33 10.45 1.92 5.66
N VAL A 34 9.89 1.27 4.63
CA VAL A 34 8.53 1.56 4.15
C VAL A 34 7.48 1.24 5.21
N ILE A 35 7.61 0.11 5.92
CA ILE A 35 6.72 -0.25 7.03
C ILE A 35 6.88 0.75 8.19
N GLY A 36 8.11 1.17 8.50
CA GLY A 36 8.40 2.17 9.52
C GLY A 36 7.80 3.54 9.16
N LEU A 37 7.97 4.00 7.91
CA LEU A 37 7.39 5.23 7.41
C LEU A 37 5.86 5.20 7.45
N ARG A 38 5.27 4.06 7.08
CA ARG A 38 3.84 3.82 7.26
C ARG A 38 3.44 3.98 8.71
N THR A 39 4.10 3.26 9.61
CA THR A 39 3.76 3.25 11.03
C THR A 39 3.85 4.66 11.61
N PHE A 40 4.91 5.40 11.26
CA PHE A 40 5.06 6.81 11.64
C PHE A 40 3.94 7.70 11.08
N ALA A 41 3.61 7.58 9.80
CA ALA A 41 2.52 8.34 9.19
C ALA A 41 1.17 8.04 9.87
N ARG A 42 0.92 6.78 10.24
CA ARG A 42 -0.28 6.35 10.95
C ARG A 42 -0.34 6.89 12.37
N ILE A 43 0.77 6.84 13.11
CA ILE A 43 0.88 7.47 14.44
C ILE A 43 0.54 8.97 14.35
N ARG A 44 1.03 9.67 13.32
CA ARG A 44 0.74 11.10 13.12
C ARG A 44 -0.72 11.37 12.74
N GLN A 45 -1.37 10.46 12.03
CA GLN A 45 -2.75 10.63 11.56
C GLN A 45 -3.80 10.28 12.63
N VAL A 46 -3.60 9.20 13.38
CA VAL A 46 -4.62 8.65 14.29
C VAL A 46 -4.14 8.50 15.75
N GLY A 47 -2.84 8.65 16.01
CA GLY A 47 -2.25 8.41 17.34
C GLY A 47 -1.99 6.93 17.62
N VAL A 48 -1.13 6.64 18.60
CA VAL A 48 -0.71 5.26 18.97
C VAL A 48 -1.84 4.41 19.55
N ARG A 49 -2.88 5.03 20.14
CA ARG A 49 -4.00 4.33 20.79
C ARG A 49 -5.06 3.84 19.80
N ASN A 50 -5.06 4.35 18.57
CA ASN A 50 -6.08 4.05 17.56
C ASN A 50 -5.49 3.20 16.42
N PHE A 51 -4.53 2.33 16.74
CA PHE A 51 -4.01 1.38 15.77
C PHE A 51 -5.08 0.34 15.43
N GLU A 52 -5.22 0.07 14.14
CA GLU A 52 -6.15 -0.94 13.64
C GLU A 52 -5.39 -2.22 13.26
N ALA A 53 -6.13 -3.28 12.96
CA ALA A 53 -5.55 -4.60 12.68
C ALA A 53 -4.52 -4.58 11.53
N ASP A 54 -4.70 -3.74 10.51
CA ASP A 54 -3.76 -3.63 9.39
C ASP A 54 -2.41 -3.05 9.81
N ASP A 55 -2.39 -2.15 10.80
CA ASP A 55 -1.17 -1.57 11.34
C ASP A 55 -0.35 -2.61 12.12
N TYR A 56 -1.00 -3.44 12.94
CA TYR A 56 -0.33 -4.53 13.66
C TYR A 56 0.16 -5.63 12.74
N LEU A 57 -0.66 -6.06 11.77
CA LEU A 57 -0.29 -7.12 10.83
C LEU A 57 0.93 -6.74 10.01
N MET A 58 1.07 -5.45 9.63
CA MET A 58 2.24 -4.99 8.88
C MET A 58 3.52 -4.99 9.73
N LEU A 59 3.43 -4.69 11.03
CA LEU A 59 4.58 -4.83 11.94
C LEU A 59 4.95 -6.31 12.15
N VAL A 60 3.95 -7.18 12.30
CA VAL A 60 4.15 -8.64 12.39
C VAL A 60 4.82 -9.17 11.13
N ALA A 61 4.51 -8.64 9.94
CA ALA A 61 5.10 -9.07 8.66
C ALA A 61 6.63 -8.90 8.59
N ILE A 62 7.23 -8.01 9.40
CA ILE A 62 8.68 -7.81 9.46
C ILE A 62 9.40 -9.10 9.86
N ILE A 63 8.81 -9.87 10.79
CA ILE A 63 9.42 -11.09 11.32
C ILE A 63 9.58 -12.16 10.23
N PRO A 64 8.51 -12.67 9.59
CA PRO A 64 8.64 -13.67 8.55
C PRO A 64 9.39 -13.14 7.32
N TYR A 65 9.34 -11.83 7.03
CA TYR A 65 10.09 -11.25 5.90
C TYR A 65 11.60 -11.25 6.14
N THR A 66 12.02 -10.94 7.38
CA THR A 66 13.42 -11.02 7.78
C THR A 66 13.91 -12.47 7.77
N ILE A 67 13.10 -13.41 8.29
CA ILE A 67 13.43 -14.83 8.30
C ILE A 67 13.50 -15.37 6.86
N GLU A 68 12.54 -15.05 6.00
CA GLU A 68 12.55 -15.42 4.57
C GLU A 68 13.85 -14.97 3.90
N THR A 69 14.22 -13.69 4.07
CA THR A 69 15.43 -13.11 3.48
C THR A 69 16.69 -13.82 3.99
N ALA A 70 16.76 -14.08 5.30
CA ALA A 70 17.87 -14.79 5.91
C ALA A 70 17.97 -16.24 5.39
N LEU A 71 16.85 -16.95 5.28
CA LEU A 71 16.82 -18.32 4.74
C LEU A 71 17.27 -18.33 3.27
N ALA A 72 16.76 -17.40 2.44
CA ALA A 72 17.18 -17.26 1.04
C ALA A 72 18.69 -17.01 0.92
N TYR A 73 19.25 -16.12 1.74
CA TYR A 73 20.70 -15.89 1.80
C TYR A 73 21.47 -17.16 2.21
N THR A 74 21.00 -17.88 3.25
CA THR A 74 21.70 -19.08 3.73
C THR A 74 21.74 -20.21 2.69
N VAL A 75 20.74 -20.34 1.82
CA VAL A 75 20.75 -21.33 0.74
C VAL A 75 21.94 -21.12 -0.19
N GLY A 76 22.19 -19.89 -0.64
CA GLY A 76 23.34 -19.58 -1.49
C GLY A 76 24.66 -19.60 -0.72
N ALA A 77 24.71 -18.91 0.42
CA ALA A 77 25.97 -18.65 1.14
C ALA A 77 26.53 -19.87 1.88
N LYS A 78 25.66 -20.69 2.49
CA LYS A 78 26.08 -21.85 3.31
C LYS A 78 25.93 -23.18 2.59
N PHE A 79 24.94 -23.29 1.71
CA PHE A 79 24.61 -24.55 1.05
C PHE A 79 24.91 -24.54 -0.46
N HIS A 80 25.53 -23.49 -0.99
CA HIS A 80 25.92 -23.35 -2.39
C HIS A 80 24.76 -23.53 -3.38
N GLY A 81 23.53 -23.19 -2.97
CA GLY A 81 22.32 -23.43 -3.75
C GLY A 81 21.91 -24.89 -3.88
N LEU A 82 22.61 -25.81 -3.20
CA LEU A 82 22.42 -27.25 -3.35
C LEU A 82 21.26 -27.76 -2.51
N THR A 83 20.43 -28.59 -3.13
CA THR A 83 19.32 -29.31 -2.48
C THR A 83 19.33 -30.77 -2.93
N ASN A 84 18.37 -31.57 -2.49
CA ASN A 84 18.17 -32.96 -2.94
C ASN A 84 17.60 -33.09 -4.36
N SER A 85 17.59 -31.99 -5.12
CA SER A 85 17.02 -31.89 -6.47
C SER A 85 18.10 -31.53 -7.50
N GLY A 86 17.77 -31.58 -8.79
CA GLY A 86 18.70 -31.23 -9.87
C GLY A 86 19.83 -32.24 -10.13
N MET A 87 19.72 -33.48 -9.61
CA MET A 87 20.70 -34.56 -9.78
C MET A 87 20.15 -35.71 -10.64
N THR A 88 21.00 -36.33 -11.46
CA THR A 88 20.71 -37.62 -12.11
C THR A 88 20.84 -38.79 -11.13
N ASP A 89 20.31 -39.96 -11.49
CA ASP A 89 20.38 -41.13 -10.61
C ASP A 89 21.83 -41.66 -10.48
N GLU A 90 22.68 -41.45 -11.49
CA GLU A 90 24.11 -41.75 -11.44
C GLU A 90 24.85 -40.81 -10.49
N GLU A 91 24.58 -39.50 -10.56
CA GLU A 91 25.16 -38.50 -9.66
C GLU A 91 24.78 -38.78 -8.20
N ARG A 92 23.53 -39.20 -7.95
CA ARG A 92 23.06 -39.59 -6.60
C ARG A 92 23.77 -40.84 -6.07
N LYS A 93 23.98 -41.85 -6.93
CA LYS A 93 24.70 -43.08 -6.57
C LYS A 93 26.18 -42.85 -6.31
N ALA A 94 26.80 -41.95 -7.07
CA ALA A 94 28.21 -41.61 -6.96
C ALA A 94 28.53 -40.74 -5.74
N LEU A 95 27.54 -40.04 -5.18
CA LEU A 95 27.74 -39.15 -4.04
C LEU A 95 27.95 -39.94 -2.74
N SER A 96 29.14 -39.79 -2.15
CA SER A 96 29.46 -40.39 -0.85
C SER A 96 28.66 -39.74 0.28
N PRO A 97 28.01 -40.52 1.17
CA PRO A 97 27.30 -39.99 2.35
C PRO A 97 28.19 -39.20 3.32
N ASN A 98 29.51 -39.44 3.31
CA ASN A 98 30.47 -38.75 4.17
C ASN A 98 31.07 -37.49 3.54
N SER A 99 30.64 -37.11 2.33
CA SER A 99 31.10 -35.90 1.65
C SER A 99 30.44 -34.64 2.22
N GLU A 100 31.16 -33.52 2.18
CA GLU A 100 30.59 -32.21 2.57
C GLU A 100 29.39 -31.83 1.69
N GLU A 101 29.44 -32.16 0.39
CA GLU A 101 28.35 -31.91 -0.54
C GLU A 101 27.05 -32.62 -0.11
N TYR A 102 27.14 -33.86 0.38
CA TYR A 102 25.98 -34.57 0.92
C TYR A 102 25.35 -33.78 2.09
N GLY A 103 26.19 -33.28 3.01
CA GLY A 103 25.76 -32.43 4.11
C GLY A 103 25.09 -31.13 3.62
N TRP A 104 25.66 -30.49 2.61
CA TRP A 104 25.09 -29.27 2.04
C TRP A 104 23.73 -29.50 1.40
N ARG A 105 23.55 -30.58 0.64
CA ARG A 105 22.27 -30.92 0.00
C ARG A 105 21.19 -31.26 1.02
N VAL A 106 21.53 -31.97 2.09
CA VAL A 106 20.60 -32.27 3.19
C VAL A 106 20.18 -30.98 3.89
N GLY A 107 21.15 -30.12 4.22
CA GLY A 107 20.90 -28.84 4.89
C GLY A 107 20.06 -27.89 4.02
N GLY A 108 20.45 -27.70 2.76
CA GLY A 108 19.73 -26.86 1.81
C GLY A 108 18.29 -27.31 1.57
N SER A 109 18.04 -28.63 1.53
CA SER A 109 16.67 -29.17 1.41
C SER A 109 15.79 -28.80 2.61
N LYS A 110 16.33 -28.86 3.83
CA LYS A 110 15.61 -28.46 5.05
C LYS A 110 15.31 -26.97 5.08
N ILE A 111 16.29 -26.13 4.73
CA ILE A 111 16.13 -24.68 4.64
C ILE A 111 15.11 -24.31 3.56
N GLN A 112 15.09 -25.02 2.44
CA GLN A 112 14.13 -24.75 1.36
C GLN A 112 12.67 -24.95 1.81
N ILE A 113 12.39 -25.95 2.63
CA ILE A 113 11.05 -26.17 3.22
C ILE A 113 10.67 -24.99 4.10
N ALA A 114 11.57 -24.59 5.01
CA ALA A 114 11.36 -23.43 5.87
C ALA A 114 11.17 -22.14 5.03
N GLY A 115 11.93 -21.99 3.96
CA GLY A 115 11.84 -20.86 3.02
C GLY A 115 10.47 -20.76 2.36
N TRP A 116 9.90 -21.88 1.90
CA TRP A 116 8.54 -21.89 1.34
C TRP A 116 7.48 -21.51 2.36
N ILE A 117 7.58 -21.99 3.60
CA ILE A 117 6.63 -21.65 4.67
C ILE A 117 6.74 -20.16 5.01
N MET A 118 7.95 -19.62 5.15
CA MET A 118 8.15 -18.20 5.46
C MET A 118 7.69 -17.30 4.32
N TYR A 119 8.01 -17.64 3.07
CA TYR A 119 7.51 -16.93 1.89
C TYR A 119 5.96 -16.89 1.87
N ALA A 120 5.30 -18.04 2.06
CA ALA A 120 3.84 -18.08 2.17
C ALA A 120 3.34 -17.25 3.37
N THR A 121 4.05 -17.28 4.49
CA THR A 121 3.66 -16.49 5.67
C THR A 121 3.72 -14.99 5.39
N VAL A 122 4.77 -14.50 4.73
CA VAL A 122 4.91 -13.08 4.34
C VAL A 122 3.73 -12.64 3.48
N LEU A 123 3.48 -13.34 2.37
CA LEU A 123 2.42 -12.96 1.44
C LEU A 123 1.03 -13.02 2.10
N TRP A 124 0.74 -14.04 2.91
CA TRP A 124 -0.58 -14.18 3.54
C TRP A 124 -0.81 -13.16 4.67
N VAL A 125 0.23 -12.77 5.40
CA VAL A 125 0.14 -11.66 6.37
C VAL A 125 -0.10 -10.33 5.64
N ILE A 126 0.58 -10.07 4.52
CA ILE A 126 0.35 -8.86 3.71
C ILE A 126 -1.07 -8.84 3.15
N LYS A 127 -1.57 -9.97 2.62
CA LYS A 127 -2.96 -10.12 2.16
C LYS A 127 -3.97 -9.87 3.29
N SER A 128 -3.69 -10.38 4.48
CA SER A 128 -4.51 -10.14 5.67
C SER A 128 -4.53 -8.67 6.07
N ALA A 129 -3.37 -7.98 6.02
CA ALA A 129 -3.27 -6.56 6.27
C ALA A 129 -4.04 -5.73 5.22
N LEU A 130 -4.00 -6.14 3.94
CA LEU A 130 -4.79 -5.52 2.89
C LEU A 130 -6.30 -5.73 3.09
N CYS A 131 -6.71 -6.93 3.53
CA CYS A 131 -8.09 -7.23 3.87
C CYS A 131 -8.59 -6.38 5.05
N ALA A 132 -7.78 -6.24 6.10
CA ALA A 132 -8.04 -5.35 7.23
C ALA A 132 -8.13 -3.88 6.79
N PHE A 133 -7.26 -3.44 5.88
CA PHE A 133 -7.34 -2.11 5.29
C PHE A 133 -8.66 -1.89 4.52
N TYR A 134 -9.15 -2.90 3.79
CA TYR A 134 -10.46 -2.82 3.13
C TYR A 134 -11.62 -2.76 4.11
N PHE A 135 -11.54 -3.44 5.26
CA PHE A 135 -12.52 -3.31 6.34
C PHE A 135 -12.70 -1.86 6.76
N ARG A 136 -11.58 -1.17 6.97
CA ARG A 136 -11.56 0.24 7.34
C ARG A 136 -12.02 1.16 6.21
N LEU A 137 -11.55 0.92 4.98
CA LEU A 137 -11.90 1.75 3.82
C LEU A 137 -13.40 1.73 3.51
N THR A 138 -14.03 0.57 3.73
CA THR A 138 -15.46 0.35 3.47
C THR A 138 -16.33 0.53 4.71
N ALA A 139 -15.77 1.01 5.82
CA ALA A 139 -16.51 1.35 7.01
C ALA A 139 -17.60 2.39 6.67
N GLY A 140 -18.87 2.01 6.88
CA GLY A 140 -20.04 2.82 6.53
C GLY A 140 -20.79 2.38 5.27
N LEU A 141 -20.24 1.47 4.45
CA LEU A 141 -20.96 0.87 3.32
C LEU A 141 -21.62 -0.45 3.75
N THR A 142 -22.90 -0.60 3.44
CA THR A 142 -23.66 -1.85 3.70
C THR A 142 -23.24 -2.94 2.71
N GLY A 143 -23.19 -4.21 3.18
CA GLY A 143 -22.87 -5.38 2.35
C GLY A 143 -21.38 -5.72 2.15
N TYR A 144 -20.45 -4.82 2.48
CA TYR A 144 -19.00 -5.08 2.33
C TYR A 144 -18.40 -5.91 3.46
N LYS A 145 -18.93 -5.77 4.69
CA LYS A 145 -18.44 -6.50 5.87
C LYS A 145 -18.42 -8.01 5.65
N THR A 146 -19.50 -8.58 5.12
CA THR A 146 -19.60 -10.03 4.83
C THR A 146 -18.53 -10.48 3.84
N ARG A 147 -18.29 -9.70 2.77
CA ARG A 147 -17.25 -10.01 1.78
C ARG A 147 -15.87 -10.01 2.41
N ILE A 148 -15.58 -9.05 3.28
CA ILE A 148 -14.28 -8.96 3.96
C ILE A 148 -14.09 -10.12 4.94
N TYR A 149 -15.11 -10.50 5.71
CA TYR A 149 -15.04 -11.68 6.58
C TYR A 149 -14.83 -12.98 5.81
N ILE A 150 -15.52 -13.15 4.67
CA ILE A 150 -15.25 -14.26 3.74
C ILE A 150 -13.79 -14.20 3.26
N GLY A 151 -13.28 -13.01 2.96
CA GLY A 151 -11.87 -12.80 2.60
C GLY A 151 -10.88 -13.27 3.64
N PHE A 152 -11.10 -12.93 4.93
CA PHE A 152 -10.25 -13.45 6.02
C PHE A 152 -10.30 -14.97 6.12
N GLY A 153 -11.50 -15.57 6.06
CA GLY A 153 -11.66 -17.02 6.06
C GLY A 153 -10.99 -17.69 4.85
N PHE A 154 -11.06 -17.05 3.69
CA PHE A 154 -10.44 -17.54 2.46
C PHE A 154 -8.91 -17.47 2.51
N ILE A 155 -8.34 -16.36 3.01
CA ILE A 155 -6.90 -16.23 3.23
C ILE A 155 -6.42 -17.26 4.25
N ALA A 156 -7.10 -17.41 5.38
CA ALA A 156 -6.72 -18.37 6.42
C ALA A 156 -6.78 -19.82 5.93
N SER A 157 -7.86 -20.21 5.24
CA SER A 157 -8.03 -21.57 4.71
C SER A 157 -6.97 -21.91 3.64
N THR A 158 -6.68 -20.99 2.73
CA THR A 158 -5.64 -21.18 1.72
C THR A 158 -4.23 -21.23 2.31
N TYR A 159 -3.95 -20.45 3.36
CA TYR A 159 -2.68 -20.55 4.10
C TYR A 159 -2.51 -21.94 4.72
N ILE A 160 -3.53 -22.40 5.45
CA ILE A 160 -3.52 -23.72 6.09
C ILE A 160 -3.33 -24.81 5.03
N ALA A 161 -4.04 -24.73 3.90
CA ALA A 161 -3.90 -25.69 2.80
C ALA A 161 -2.46 -25.73 2.25
N ILE A 162 -1.80 -24.58 2.10
CA ILE A 162 -0.40 -24.50 1.64
C ILE A 162 0.55 -25.11 2.67
N VAL A 163 0.42 -24.74 3.95
CA VAL A 163 1.30 -25.28 5.00
C VAL A 163 1.12 -26.79 5.12
N CYS A 164 -0.12 -27.30 5.09
CA CYS A 164 -0.40 -28.73 5.06
C CYS A 164 0.19 -29.40 3.81
N CYS A 165 0.07 -28.79 2.63
CA CYS A 165 0.68 -29.30 1.40
C CYS A 165 2.20 -29.41 1.54
N ILE A 166 2.87 -28.39 2.07
CA ILE A 166 4.33 -28.40 2.26
C ILE A 166 4.75 -29.49 3.25
N LEU A 167 4.02 -29.69 4.35
CA LEU A 167 4.42 -30.63 5.40
C LEU A 167 4.05 -32.09 5.10
N PHE A 168 2.93 -32.36 4.44
CA PHE A 168 2.35 -33.71 4.31
C PHE A 168 2.47 -34.34 2.92
N SER A 169 2.91 -33.59 1.92
CA SER A 169 3.01 -34.07 0.53
C SER A 169 4.06 -35.16 0.29
N CYS A 170 5.07 -35.27 1.15
CA CYS A 170 6.08 -36.32 1.06
C CYS A 170 6.12 -37.08 2.38
N GLN A 171 5.82 -38.38 2.34
CA GLN A 171 5.83 -39.29 3.49
C GLN A 171 6.65 -40.55 3.18
N PRO A 172 7.51 -41.03 4.12
CA PRO A 172 7.87 -40.41 5.40
C PRO A 172 8.64 -39.08 5.25
N PHE A 173 8.50 -38.20 6.24
CA PHE A 173 9.02 -36.81 6.20
C PHE A 173 10.54 -36.74 5.98
N ASN A 174 11.30 -37.76 6.36
CA ASN A 174 12.75 -37.81 6.12
C ASN A 174 13.14 -37.87 4.63
N ARG A 175 12.22 -38.25 3.73
CA ARG A 175 12.46 -38.29 2.28
C ARG A 175 12.69 -36.91 1.67
N PHE A 176 12.25 -35.86 2.34
CA PHE A 176 12.47 -34.48 1.93
C PHE A 176 13.93 -34.06 1.78
N TRP A 177 14.84 -34.75 2.46
CA TRP A 177 16.28 -34.52 2.37
C TRP A 177 17.03 -35.82 2.04
N GLN A 178 16.33 -36.83 1.51
CA GLN A 178 16.94 -38.05 1.00
C GLN A 178 17.63 -37.78 -0.34
N ILE A 179 18.89 -38.20 -0.47
CA ILE A 179 19.66 -38.06 -1.73
C ILE A 179 19.58 -39.34 -2.56
N TYR A 180 19.84 -40.50 -1.94
CA TYR A 180 19.78 -41.80 -2.59
C TYR A 180 19.01 -42.80 -1.73
N PRO A 181 18.12 -43.64 -2.29
CA PRO A 181 17.61 -43.61 -3.67
C PRO A 181 16.83 -42.33 -3.99
N ASN A 182 16.54 -42.07 -5.26
CA ASN A 182 15.78 -40.89 -5.67
C ASN A 182 14.39 -40.88 -5.01
N PRO A 183 14.03 -39.84 -4.22
CA PRO A 183 12.77 -39.83 -3.49
C PRO A 183 11.56 -39.42 -4.36
N GLY A 184 11.79 -39.02 -5.61
CA GLY A 184 10.76 -38.58 -6.55
C GLY A 184 10.43 -37.08 -6.45
N ASN A 185 9.74 -36.55 -7.47
CA ASN A 185 9.50 -35.10 -7.61
C ASN A 185 8.70 -34.50 -6.44
N PHE A 186 7.74 -35.24 -5.88
CA PHE A 186 6.96 -34.79 -4.73
C PHE A 186 7.81 -34.55 -3.48
N CYS A 187 9.00 -35.14 -3.38
CA CYS A 187 9.89 -35.03 -2.23
C CYS A 187 11.10 -34.11 -2.50
N HIS A 188 11.03 -33.28 -3.56
CA HIS A 188 12.05 -32.28 -3.88
C HIS A 188 11.54 -30.88 -3.49
N PRO A 189 11.89 -30.34 -2.30
CA PRO A 189 11.40 -29.04 -1.83
C PRO A 189 11.57 -27.90 -2.83
N ALA A 190 12.65 -27.89 -3.60
CA ALA A 190 12.94 -26.79 -4.51
C ALA A 190 12.17 -26.87 -5.86
N LEU A 191 11.83 -28.07 -6.33
CA LEU A 191 11.33 -28.33 -7.69
C LEU A 191 10.05 -29.19 -7.73
N SER A 192 9.40 -29.39 -6.59
CA SER A 192 8.16 -30.15 -6.52
C SER A 192 7.08 -29.41 -7.30
N LYS A 193 6.61 -30.03 -8.38
CA LYS A 193 5.57 -29.46 -9.25
C LYS A 193 4.27 -29.23 -8.48
N LEU A 194 3.98 -30.10 -7.51
CA LEU A 194 2.81 -29.98 -6.66
C LEU A 194 2.84 -28.70 -5.80
N TYR A 195 4.00 -28.37 -5.21
CA TYR A 195 4.11 -27.20 -4.32
C TYR A 195 3.96 -25.93 -5.12
N ILE A 196 4.70 -25.84 -6.20
CA ILE A 196 4.69 -24.69 -7.09
C ILE A 196 3.27 -24.48 -7.60
N PHE A 197 2.59 -25.53 -8.07
CA PHE A 197 1.22 -25.42 -8.54
C PHE A 197 0.26 -24.95 -7.45
N ILE A 198 0.21 -25.61 -6.29
CA ILE A 198 -0.74 -25.27 -5.21
C ILE A 198 -0.49 -23.85 -4.68
N ILE A 199 0.77 -23.49 -4.42
CA ILE A 199 1.13 -22.18 -3.88
C ILE A 199 0.78 -21.07 -4.88
N VAL A 200 1.18 -21.23 -6.14
CA VAL A 200 0.93 -20.22 -7.18
C VAL A 200 -0.57 -20.08 -7.46
N SER A 201 -1.30 -21.19 -7.60
CA SER A 201 -2.74 -21.16 -7.85
C SER A 201 -3.50 -20.50 -6.71
N LEU A 202 -3.23 -20.87 -5.45
CA LEU A 202 -3.91 -20.27 -4.30
C LEU A 202 -3.50 -18.80 -4.09
N ASN A 203 -2.25 -18.42 -4.38
CA ASN A 203 -1.80 -17.03 -4.36
C ASN A 203 -2.59 -16.19 -5.38
N ILE A 204 -2.70 -16.66 -6.62
CA ILE A 204 -3.43 -15.95 -7.68
C ILE A 204 -4.92 -15.85 -7.35
N ILE A 205 -5.55 -16.95 -6.92
CA ILE A 205 -6.99 -16.95 -6.61
C ILE A 205 -7.29 -15.99 -5.44
N THR A 206 -6.45 -15.97 -4.40
CA THR A 206 -6.60 -15.02 -3.28
C THR A 206 -6.40 -13.57 -3.71
N ASP A 207 -5.45 -13.29 -4.61
CA ASP A 207 -5.27 -11.94 -5.15
C ASP A 207 -6.44 -11.48 -6.02
N VAL A 208 -6.94 -12.35 -6.92
CA VAL A 208 -8.13 -12.07 -7.72
C VAL A 208 -9.33 -11.76 -6.84
N TYR A 209 -9.51 -12.53 -5.75
CA TYR A 209 -10.57 -12.29 -4.78
C TYR A 209 -10.42 -10.91 -4.11
N LEU A 210 -9.22 -10.59 -3.61
CA LEU A 210 -8.95 -9.30 -2.95
C LEU A 210 -9.15 -8.12 -3.90
N LEU A 211 -8.76 -8.26 -5.16
CA LEU A 211 -9.03 -7.28 -6.19
C LEU A 211 -10.53 -7.13 -6.49
N ALA A 212 -11.29 -8.22 -6.45
CA ALA A 212 -12.73 -8.16 -6.69
C ALA A 212 -13.50 -7.37 -5.60
N ILE A 213 -12.99 -7.28 -4.37
CA ILE A 213 -13.66 -6.61 -3.25
C ILE A 213 -14.00 -5.14 -3.59
N PRO A 214 -13.04 -4.28 -3.99
CA PRO A 214 -13.35 -2.89 -4.30
C PRO A 214 -14.05 -2.64 -5.64
N ILE A 215 -14.03 -3.56 -6.63
CA ILE A 215 -14.56 -3.30 -7.99
C ILE A 215 -16.00 -2.74 -7.99
N PRO A 216 -16.96 -3.34 -7.27
CA PRO A 216 -18.34 -2.82 -7.24
C PRO A 216 -18.43 -1.41 -6.62
N MET A 217 -17.47 -1.06 -5.75
CA MET A 217 -17.40 0.27 -5.13
C MET A 217 -16.97 1.32 -6.17
N LEU A 218 -16.07 0.98 -7.09
CA LEU A 218 -15.61 1.90 -8.14
C LEU A 218 -16.70 2.23 -9.15
N TRP A 219 -17.63 1.30 -9.42
CA TRP A 219 -18.70 1.50 -10.39
C TRP A 219 -19.92 2.19 -9.81
N GLY A 220 -20.29 1.92 -8.56
CA GLY A 220 -21.51 2.46 -7.96
C GLY A 220 -21.36 3.80 -7.22
N ALA A 221 -20.18 4.12 -6.69
CA ALA A 221 -20.03 5.25 -5.76
C ALA A 221 -19.42 6.51 -6.41
N ARG A 222 -20.00 7.68 -6.13
CA ARG A 222 -19.39 9.00 -6.39
C ARG A 222 -18.23 9.24 -5.42
N ILE A 223 -17.12 8.54 -5.62
CA ILE A 223 -15.94 8.63 -4.77
C ILE A 223 -15.12 9.89 -5.15
N PRO A 224 -14.64 10.68 -4.16
CA PRO A 224 -13.70 11.76 -4.43
C PRO A 224 -12.48 11.27 -5.21
N LYS A 225 -12.08 12.00 -6.26
CA LYS A 225 -11.00 11.59 -7.19
C LYS A 225 -9.73 11.09 -6.48
N VAL A 226 -9.37 11.68 -5.33
CA VAL A 226 -8.21 11.28 -4.52
C VAL A 226 -8.29 9.84 -3.99
N LYS A 227 -9.46 9.42 -3.47
CA LYS A 227 -9.66 8.04 -3.01
C LYS A 227 -9.68 7.05 -4.18
N LYS A 228 -10.19 7.49 -5.34
CA LYS A 228 -10.18 6.72 -6.59
C LYS A 228 -8.76 6.43 -7.10
N TYR A 229 -7.85 7.41 -7.04
CA TYR A 229 -6.45 7.21 -7.43
C TYR A 229 -5.70 6.27 -6.48
N GLY A 230 -5.87 6.41 -5.16
CA GLY A 230 -5.24 5.50 -4.19
C GLY A 230 -5.66 4.04 -4.39
N LEU A 231 -6.92 3.83 -4.78
CA LEU A 231 -7.44 2.52 -5.10
C LEU A 231 -6.88 1.97 -6.42
N LEU A 232 -6.76 2.80 -7.46
CA LEU A 232 -6.16 2.39 -8.73
C LEU A 232 -4.69 1.95 -8.56
N VAL A 233 -3.91 2.66 -7.73
CA VAL A 233 -2.53 2.29 -7.41
C VAL A 233 -2.45 0.94 -6.68
N LEU A 234 -3.40 0.66 -5.77
CA LEU A 234 -3.51 -0.66 -5.14
C LEU A 234 -3.74 -1.77 -6.16
N PHE A 235 -4.70 -1.55 -7.05
CA PHE A 235 -5.04 -2.52 -8.09
C PHE A 235 -3.84 -2.82 -8.99
N SER A 236 -3.13 -1.78 -9.45
CA SER A 236 -1.94 -1.98 -10.28
C SER A 236 -0.82 -2.71 -9.54
N GLY A 237 -0.63 -2.42 -8.25
CA GLY A 237 0.37 -3.09 -7.42
C GLY A 237 0.07 -4.58 -7.25
N ALA A 238 -1.18 -4.93 -6.93
CA ALA A 238 -1.60 -6.32 -6.78
C ALA A 238 -1.50 -7.11 -8.10
N VAL A 239 -1.88 -6.51 -9.23
CA VAL A 239 -1.68 -7.15 -10.55
C VAL A 239 -0.21 -7.37 -10.84
N PHE A 240 0.65 -6.41 -10.53
CA PHE A 240 2.08 -6.55 -10.72
C PHE A 240 2.68 -7.67 -9.85
N VAL A 241 2.29 -7.77 -8.58
CA VAL A 241 2.69 -8.89 -7.69
C VAL A 241 2.25 -10.23 -8.26
N MET A 242 1.01 -10.36 -8.71
CA MET A 242 0.52 -11.60 -9.34
C MET A 242 1.36 -12.01 -10.57
N VAL A 243 1.70 -11.05 -11.44
CA VAL A 243 2.53 -11.31 -12.62
C VAL A 243 3.95 -11.72 -12.22
N ALA A 244 4.54 -11.08 -11.20
CA ALA A 244 5.85 -11.45 -10.68
C ALA A 244 5.87 -12.91 -10.16
N GLY A 245 4.84 -13.33 -9.41
CA GLY A 245 4.70 -14.71 -8.96
C GLY A 245 4.56 -15.72 -10.11
N LEU A 246 3.88 -15.35 -11.20
CA LEU A 246 3.79 -16.18 -12.40
C LEU A 246 5.15 -16.32 -13.10
N LEU A 247 5.91 -15.23 -13.21
CA LEU A 247 7.26 -15.25 -13.78
C LEU A 247 8.19 -16.15 -12.95
N ARG A 248 8.13 -16.07 -11.62
CA ARG A 248 8.88 -16.97 -10.73
C ARG A 248 8.57 -18.44 -11.00
N CYS A 249 7.30 -18.80 -11.15
CA CYS A 249 6.88 -20.16 -11.48
C CYS A 249 7.54 -20.65 -12.79
N ILE A 250 7.51 -19.81 -13.83
CA ILE A 250 8.10 -20.13 -15.14
C ILE A 250 9.61 -20.38 -15.01
N LEU A 251 10.32 -19.56 -14.23
CA LEU A 251 11.78 -19.68 -14.05
C LEU A 251 12.17 -20.97 -13.32
N ILE A 252 11.47 -21.30 -12.23
CA ILE A 252 11.73 -22.54 -11.46
C ILE A 252 11.51 -23.77 -12.34
N LEU A 253 10.48 -23.76 -13.20
CA LEU A 253 10.16 -24.88 -14.07
C LEU A 253 11.10 -25.01 -15.28
N LYS A 254 11.62 -23.90 -15.82
CA LYS A 254 12.55 -23.93 -16.97
C LYS A 254 13.97 -24.35 -16.60
N ASN A 255 14.46 -23.96 -15.42
CA ASN A 255 15.85 -24.14 -15.04
C ASN A 255 15.98 -25.03 -13.79
N PRO A 256 15.86 -26.37 -13.87
CA PRO A 256 15.87 -27.21 -12.67
C PRO A 256 17.22 -27.24 -11.91
N LYS A 257 18.34 -26.86 -12.53
CA LYS A 257 19.66 -26.84 -11.86
C LYS A 257 19.95 -25.53 -11.11
N THR A 258 19.61 -24.38 -11.67
CA THR A 258 19.79 -23.03 -11.04
C THR A 258 18.51 -22.45 -10.46
N GLY A 259 17.37 -23.02 -10.81
CA GLY A 259 16.02 -22.59 -10.44
C GLY A 259 15.72 -22.51 -8.93
N PRO A 260 16.33 -23.33 -8.05
CA PRO A 260 16.19 -23.13 -6.61
C PRO A 260 16.75 -21.78 -6.12
N GLU A 261 17.94 -21.40 -6.59
CA GLU A 261 18.60 -20.13 -6.23
C GLU A 261 17.89 -18.94 -6.90
N GLU A 262 17.59 -19.06 -8.20
CA GLU A 262 16.80 -18.05 -8.92
C GLU A 262 15.40 -17.87 -8.28
N GLY A 263 14.75 -18.97 -7.91
CA GLY A 263 13.43 -18.97 -7.29
C GLY A 263 13.43 -18.33 -5.90
N ALA A 264 14.49 -18.50 -5.11
CA ALA A 264 14.67 -17.82 -3.82
C ALA A 264 14.90 -16.31 -4.00
N SER A 265 15.70 -15.92 -5.00
CA SER A 265 15.92 -14.50 -5.32
C SER A 265 14.64 -13.79 -5.73
N TRP A 266 13.85 -14.41 -6.61
CA TRP A 266 12.56 -13.87 -7.03
C TRP A 266 11.53 -13.83 -5.91
N ALA A 267 11.58 -14.75 -4.93
CA ALA A 267 10.72 -14.71 -3.74
C ALA A 267 10.92 -13.40 -2.96
N VAL A 268 12.19 -13.04 -2.67
CA VAL A 268 12.52 -11.81 -1.94
C VAL A 268 12.06 -10.57 -2.69
N ARG A 269 12.23 -10.54 -4.01
CA ARG A 269 11.74 -9.44 -4.87
C ARG A 269 10.21 -9.31 -4.83
N GLU A 270 9.50 -10.43 -4.91
CA GLU A 270 8.04 -10.47 -4.84
C GLU A 270 7.53 -9.99 -3.47
N SER A 271 8.11 -10.48 -2.37
CA SER A 271 7.83 -10.03 -1.01
C SER A 271 8.07 -8.52 -0.85
N PHE A 272 9.20 -8.01 -1.37
CA PHE A 272 9.49 -6.57 -1.35
C PHE A 272 8.41 -5.75 -2.05
N VAL A 273 8.04 -6.14 -3.27
CA VAL A 273 7.00 -5.46 -4.05
C VAL A 273 5.66 -5.53 -3.33
N ALA A 274 5.29 -6.67 -2.76
CA ALA A 274 4.05 -6.83 -2.00
C ALA A 274 4.03 -5.89 -0.77
N VAL A 275 5.13 -5.78 -0.04
CA VAL A 275 5.26 -4.85 1.09
C VAL A 275 5.11 -3.40 0.62
N VAL A 276 5.81 -2.99 -0.44
CA VAL A 276 5.72 -1.61 -0.94
C VAL A 276 4.30 -1.28 -1.38
N THR A 277 3.71 -2.13 -2.23
CA THR A 277 2.38 -1.90 -2.81
C THR A 277 1.27 -1.87 -1.76
N ALA A 278 1.31 -2.74 -0.74
CA ALA A 278 0.33 -2.74 0.34
C ALA A 278 0.41 -1.50 1.25
N ASN A 279 1.56 -0.84 1.31
CA ASN A 279 1.80 0.31 2.21
C ASN A 279 1.61 1.68 1.54
N LEU A 280 1.69 1.76 0.21
CA LEU A 280 1.47 2.98 -0.57
C LEU A 280 0.15 3.74 -0.25
N PRO A 281 -1.02 3.09 -0.12
CA PRO A 281 -2.29 3.82 -0.03
C PRO A 281 -2.48 4.47 1.34
N SER A 282 -2.01 3.78 2.39
CA SER A 282 -2.08 4.26 3.77
C SER A 282 -1.12 5.44 4.00
N THR A 283 0.00 5.48 3.29
CA THR A 283 0.98 6.57 3.35
C THR A 283 0.68 7.72 2.39
N TRP A 284 -0.05 7.49 1.29
CA TRP A 284 -0.33 8.48 0.24
C TRP A 284 -0.93 9.79 0.76
N GLY A 285 -1.89 9.71 1.69
CA GLY A 285 -2.54 10.89 2.25
C GLY A 285 -1.58 11.82 2.99
N TRP A 286 -0.66 11.24 3.77
CA TRP A 286 0.38 11.98 4.50
C TRP A 286 1.49 12.46 3.56
N MET A 287 1.91 11.60 2.64
CA MET A 287 2.91 11.91 1.62
C MET A 287 2.48 13.12 0.78
N ARG A 288 1.23 13.17 0.31
CA ARG A 288 0.69 14.30 -0.45
C ARG A 288 0.71 15.61 0.35
N GLN A 289 0.41 15.59 1.65
CA GLN A 289 0.42 16.79 2.48
C GLN A 289 1.83 17.36 2.65
N LYS A 290 2.85 16.51 2.75
CA LYS A 290 4.27 16.92 2.87
C LYS A 290 4.93 17.23 1.53
N LEU A 291 4.49 16.60 0.45
CA LEU A 291 4.96 16.87 -0.91
C LEU A 291 4.36 18.16 -1.51
N LYS A 292 3.21 18.65 -1.02
CA LYS A 292 2.61 19.93 -1.46
C LYS A 292 3.59 21.12 -1.44
N PRO A 293 4.35 21.41 -0.36
CA PRO A 293 5.33 22.50 -0.37
C PRO A 293 6.51 22.25 -1.31
N ILE A 294 6.93 20.99 -1.50
CA ILE A 294 8.09 20.62 -2.33
C ILE A 294 7.75 20.66 -3.84
N PHE A 295 6.57 20.15 -4.21
CA PHE A 295 6.04 20.29 -5.57
C PHE A 295 5.55 21.71 -5.85
N GLY A 296 5.08 22.42 -4.82
CA GLY A 296 4.79 23.86 -4.89
C GLY A 296 6.05 24.66 -5.19
N SER A 297 7.19 24.34 -4.59
CA SER A 297 8.47 25.00 -4.90
C SER A 297 9.07 24.60 -6.24
N LEU A 298 8.83 23.38 -6.73
CA LEU A 298 9.31 22.92 -8.05
C LEU A 298 8.43 23.38 -9.22
N LEU A 299 7.13 23.56 -9.01
CA LEU A 299 6.20 24.08 -10.02
C LEU A 299 6.05 25.62 -9.93
N SER A 300 6.48 26.24 -8.84
CA SER A 300 6.67 27.69 -8.72
C SER A 300 8.04 28.14 -9.26
N SER A 301 8.46 27.54 -10.38
CA SER A 301 9.51 28.09 -11.23
C SER A 301 8.94 28.26 -12.63
N ASN A 302 7.97 29.18 -12.75
CA ASN A 302 7.77 29.96 -13.96
C ASN A 302 7.12 31.28 -13.57
N ASN A 303 7.88 32.35 -13.79
CA ASN A 303 7.40 33.72 -13.77
C ASN A 303 6.10 33.84 -14.57
N VAL A 304 4.99 34.06 -13.87
CA VAL A 304 3.86 34.81 -14.43
C VAL A 304 3.75 36.09 -13.64
N SER A 305 4.58 37.05 -14.03
CA SER A 305 4.21 38.46 -13.93
C SER A 305 2.90 38.63 -14.71
N SER A 306 1.76 38.57 -14.03
CA SER A 306 0.51 39.05 -14.61
C SER A 306 0.59 40.57 -14.66
N LYS A 307 1.21 41.05 -15.72
CA LYS A 307 1.14 42.41 -16.21
C LYS A 307 -0.32 42.62 -16.65
N TYR A 308 -1.19 43.06 -15.74
CA TYR A 308 -2.49 43.58 -16.11
C TYR A 308 -2.25 44.85 -16.96
N LYS A 309 -2.43 44.73 -18.28
CA LYS A 309 -2.58 45.84 -19.21
C LYS A 309 -3.95 45.70 -19.90
N GLY A 310 -4.71 46.78 -19.86
CA GLY A 310 -6.05 46.94 -20.41
C GLY A 310 -6.94 47.40 -19.27
N GLY A 311 -7.19 48.68 -19.02
CA GLY A 311 -7.60 49.80 -19.90
C GLY A 311 -8.70 50.54 -19.08
N PRO A 312 -8.86 51.87 -19.16
CA PRO A 312 -9.66 52.61 -18.17
C PRO A 312 -11.16 52.38 -18.37
N GLU A 313 -11.89 52.17 -17.27
CA GLU A 313 -13.35 52.24 -17.24
C GLU A 313 -13.82 53.69 -17.50
N PRO A 314 -14.90 53.89 -18.27
CA PRO A 314 -15.54 55.20 -18.41
C PRO A 314 -16.33 55.49 -17.13
N GLY A 315 -15.84 56.42 -16.30
CA GLY A 315 -16.63 56.92 -15.16
C GLY A 315 -15.87 57.39 -13.92
N SER A 316 -14.54 57.18 -13.83
CA SER A 316 -13.79 57.68 -12.68
C SER A 316 -13.31 59.11 -12.91
N ILE A 317 -13.96 60.07 -12.25
CA ILE A 317 -13.45 61.44 -12.05
C ILE A 317 -12.16 61.32 -11.22
N MET A 318 -11.01 61.60 -11.84
CA MET A 318 -9.76 61.82 -11.12
C MET A 318 -9.78 63.22 -10.54
N LEU A 319 -9.76 63.34 -9.21
CA LEU A 319 -9.40 64.57 -8.53
C LEU A 319 -7.91 64.49 -8.19
N ALA A 320 -7.16 65.38 -8.81
CA ALA A 320 -5.78 65.67 -8.48
C ALA A 320 -5.66 66.21 -7.05
N ASP A 321 -4.56 65.88 -6.40
CA ASP A 321 -3.69 66.76 -5.60
C ASP A 321 -2.86 65.87 -4.67
N GLY A 322 -1.59 66.13 -4.39
CA GLY A 322 -0.90 67.41 -4.35
C GLY A 322 0.02 67.30 -3.13
N ASN A 323 1.31 67.48 -3.37
CA ASN A 323 2.37 67.46 -2.37
C ASN A 323 2.04 68.42 -1.19
N GLY A 324 2.14 67.97 0.07
CA GLY A 324 1.83 68.88 1.18
C GLY A 324 2.02 68.35 2.60
N SER A 325 3.01 68.92 3.27
CA SER A 325 3.34 68.91 4.69
C SER A 325 2.20 69.30 5.66
N ASN A 326 2.32 68.83 6.91
CA ASN A 326 1.89 69.43 8.19
C ASN A 326 0.92 70.64 8.16
N TRP A 327 -0.26 70.52 8.79
CA TRP A 327 -0.67 71.42 9.89
C TRP A 327 -1.95 70.95 10.61
N LYS A 328 -1.92 71.08 11.95
CA LYS A 328 -3.03 71.09 12.91
C LYS A 328 -4.18 72.05 12.50
N ARG A 329 -5.44 71.75 12.86
CA ARG A 329 -6.23 72.63 13.76
C ARG A 329 -7.54 72.03 14.28
N SER A 330 -7.84 72.48 15.50
CA SER A 330 -8.97 72.24 16.39
C SER A 330 -10.20 73.11 16.07
N ASN A 331 -11.30 72.80 16.78
CA ASN A 331 -12.55 73.55 17.05
C ASN A 331 -13.71 73.24 16.09
N GLY A 332 -14.97 73.13 16.53
CA GLY A 332 -15.56 73.32 17.86
C GLY A 332 -17.10 73.34 17.73
N ARG A 333 -17.78 72.92 18.81
CA ARG A 333 -19.18 73.16 19.24
C ARG A 333 -20.12 74.00 18.35
N SER A 334 -21.40 73.58 18.21
CA SER A 334 -22.50 74.11 19.05
C SER A 334 -23.86 73.40 18.87
N ILE A 335 -24.62 73.44 19.96
CA ILE A 335 -25.97 72.96 20.30
C ILE A 335 -27.10 73.72 19.57
N ARG A 336 -28.22 73.05 19.23
CA ARG A 336 -29.60 73.52 19.56
C ARG A 336 -30.68 72.46 19.37
N SER A 337 -31.53 72.32 20.40
CA SER A 337 -32.78 71.53 20.40
C SER A 337 -33.97 72.38 19.97
N THR A 338 -34.95 71.76 19.31
CA THR A 338 -36.38 72.12 19.44
C THR A 338 -37.25 70.93 19.03
N THR A 339 -37.97 70.39 20.01
CA THR A 339 -39.32 69.78 20.03
C THR A 339 -40.03 69.45 18.72
N GLY A 340 -40.53 68.20 18.61
CA GLY A 340 -41.57 67.80 17.65
C GLY A 340 -41.92 66.32 17.75
N LEU A 341 -43.09 66.02 18.29
CA LEU A 341 -43.72 64.70 18.47
C LEU A 341 -43.98 64.01 17.11
N GLY A 342 -43.80 62.69 17.01
CA GLY A 342 -44.30 61.92 15.87
C GLY A 342 -43.54 60.64 15.55
N SER A 343 -43.95 59.54 16.17
CA SER A 343 -43.68 58.18 15.69
C SER A 343 -44.43 57.96 14.38
N VAL A 344 -43.76 57.37 13.38
CA VAL A 344 -44.23 56.37 12.40
C VAL A 344 -43.27 56.37 11.20
N ASN A 345 -42.72 55.18 10.94
CA ASN A 345 -41.90 54.86 9.78
C ASN A 345 -42.65 55.10 8.48
N ASP A 346 -41.97 55.72 7.51
CA ASP A 346 -42.45 55.76 6.14
C ASP A 346 -41.24 55.88 5.20
N ARG A 347 -41.12 54.93 4.26
CA ARG A 347 -41.13 55.18 2.80
C ARG A 347 -40.43 54.09 1.99
N ASN A 348 -41.27 53.35 1.27
CA ASN A 348 -40.98 52.78 -0.03
C ASN A 348 -40.56 53.88 -1.02
N VAL A 349 -39.65 53.55 -1.95
CA VAL A 349 -39.38 54.33 -3.16
C VAL A 349 -39.65 53.44 -4.37
N TYR A 350 -40.49 53.95 -5.29
CA TYR A 350 -40.87 53.32 -6.56
C TYR A 350 -40.19 53.99 -7.77
N ILE A 351 -39.63 53.14 -8.65
CA ILE A 351 -39.75 53.03 -10.13
C ILE A 351 -39.36 54.18 -11.07
N HIS A 352 -38.47 53.89 -12.05
CA HIS A 352 -38.66 53.84 -13.54
C HIS A 352 -37.27 53.74 -14.22
N GLY A 353 -37.00 53.05 -15.34
CA GLY A 353 -37.76 52.26 -16.30
C GLY A 353 -37.04 52.23 -17.69
N GLY A 354 -37.08 51.09 -18.40
CA GLY A 354 -36.86 50.94 -19.86
C GLY A 354 -35.55 50.24 -20.29
N GLY A 355 -35.52 49.21 -21.16
CA GLY A 355 -36.56 48.46 -21.89
C GLY A 355 -35.93 47.40 -22.84
N GLY A 356 -36.70 46.33 -23.17
CA GLY A 356 -36.52 45.33 -24.26
C GLY A 356 -35.38 44.33 -24.09
N GLU A 357 -35.46 43.00 -24.29
CA GLU A 357 -36.39 42.09 -24.98
C GLU A 357 -36.42 40.71 -24.26
N ALA A 358 -37.45 39.92 -24.55
CA ALA A 358 -37.89 38.72 -23.83
C ALA A 358 -37.02 37.46 -23.99
N SER A 359 -36.87 36.68 -22.92
CA SER A 359 -36.91 35.20 -22.96
C SER A 359 -37.17 34.64 -21.57
N SER A 360 -38.04 33.64 -21.50
CA SER A 360 -38.76 33.14 -20.33
C SER A 360 -37.91 32.18 -19.48
N ASP A 361 -37.83 32.40 -18.16
CA ASP A 361 -37.45 31.36 -17.20
C ASP A 361 -38.57 31.13 -16.18
N GLU A 362 -38.99 29.87 -16.16
CA GLU A 362 -40.12 29.30 -15.44
C GLU A 362 -39.76 29.05 -13.96
N ILE A 363 -40.68 29.42 -13.06
CA ILE A 363 -40.54 29.33 -11.61
C ILE A 363 -40.84 27.90 -11.16
N ILE A 364 -39.86 27.20 -10.56
CA ILE A 364 -40.07 25.91 -9.90
C ILE A 364 -40.64 26.16 -8.48
N PRO A 365 -41.80 25.60 -8.10
CA PRO A 365 -42.36 25.77 -6.75
C PRO A 365 -41.65 24.88 -5.72
N SER A 366 -41.46 25.43 -4.52
CA SER A 366 -40.89 24.75 -3.35
C SER A 366 -41.81 23.65 -2.81
N MET A 367 -41.27 22.46 -2.59
CA MET A 367 -41.97 21.34 -1.96
C MET A 367 -42.08 21.54 -0.43
N PRO A 368 -43.19 21.13 0.22
CA PRO A 368 -43.37 21.28 1.66
C PRO A 368 -42.61 20.18 2.42
N GLY A 369 -41.59 20.56 3.19
CA GLY A 369 -40.89 19.68 4.13
C GLY A 369 -41.34 19.95 5.57
N ILE A 370 -41.57 18.89 6.34
CA ILE A 370 -41.93 18.96 7.77
C ILE A 370 -40.72 19.44 8.58
N THR A 371 -40.87 20.57 9.28
CA THR A 371 -39.92 21.06 10.29
C THR A 371 -40.35 20.56 11.68
N LYS A 372 -39.40 20.04 12.46
CA LYS A 372 -39.59 19.62 13.85
C LYS A 372 -38.77 20.55 14.74
N GLU A 373 -39.45 21.33 15.58
CA GLU A 373 -38.81 22.09 16.66
C GLU A 373 -38.52 21.15 17.83
N VAL A 374 -37.33 21.29 18.42
CA VAL A 374 -36.91 20.55 19.61
C VAL A 374 -36.48 21.57 20.65
N GLU A 375 -37.21 21.62 21.76
CA GLU A 375 -36.91 22.46 22.90
C GLU A 375 -35.90 21.74 23.81
N PHE A 376 -34.77 22.39 24.10
CA PHE A 376 -33.76 21.88 25.02
C PHE A 376 -33.89 22.62 26.36
N LYS A 377 -34.20 21.87 27.42
CA LYS A 377 -34.16 22.39 28.79
C LYS A 377 -32.82 22.00 29.40
N VAL A 378 -31.96 22.99 29.66
CA VAL A 378 -30.68 22.81 30.34
C VAL A 378 -30.91 23.03 31.83
N GLU A 379 -30.77 21.99 32.64
CA GLU A 379 -30.69 22.14 34.10
C GLU A 379 -29.22 22.33 34.51
N GLU A 380 -28.93 23.49 35.09
CA GLU A 380 -27.63 23.81 35.66
C GLU A 380 -27.59 23.27 37.10
N SER A 381 -26.69 22.32 37.37
CA SER A 381 -26.48 21.79 38.71
C SER A 381 -25.58 22.72 39.51
N ASP A 382 -26.13 23.39 40.52
CA ASP A 382 -25.39 24.22 41.46
C ASP A 382 -24.26 23.43 42.14
N ALA A 383 -23.02 23.86 41.91
CA ALA A 383 -21.85 23.41 42.63
C ALA A 383 -21.97 23.84 44.11
N ARG A 384 -22.10 22.86 45.01
CA ARG A 384 -22.07 23.10 46.45
C ARG A 384 -20.62 23.03 46.96
N LYS A 385 -20.29 24.07 47.74
CA LYS A 385 -19.02 24.47 48.36
C LYS A 385 -18.19 23.37 49.00
#